data_AF-A0A914KX56-F1
#
_entry.id   AF-A0A914KX56-F1
#
_cell.length_a   1.000
_cell.length_b   1.000
_cell.length_c   1.000
_cell.angle_alpha   90.00
_cell.angle_beta   90.00
_cell.angle_gamma   90.00
#
_symmetry.space_group_name_H-M   'P 1'
#
loop_
_entity.id
_entity.type
_entity.pdbx_description
1 polymer ?
#
loop_
_entity_poly.entity_id
_entity_poly.type
_entity_poly.pdbx_seq_one_letter_code
_entity_poly.pdbx_strand_id
1 'polypeptide(L)' 'MSNSDTVDCLFSEAYALIEQGLCYDEVNDKQNALLMYQKGLDLSQQAFELEKEPNSEKKENLSKTSQGLSRVKELV' A
#
# COMPACT_ATOMS: atom_id res chain seq x y z
N MET A 1 -2.01 -22.48 5.90
CA MET A 1 -2.28 -21.33 5.02
C MET A 1 -1.68 -21.64 3.67
N SER A 2 -2.48 -21.56 2.62
CA SER A 2 -1.99 -21.64 1.25
C SER A 2 -1.22 -20.34 0.92
N ASN A 3 -0.36 -20.36 -0.10
CA ASN A 3 0.28 -19.12 -0.58
C ASN A 3 -0.78 -18.10 -1.06
N SER A 4 -1.94 -18.55 -1.54
CA SER A 4 -3.05 -17.68 -1.91
C SER A 4 -3.60 -16.93 -0.68
N ASP A 5 -3.85 -17.64 0.42
CA ASP A 5 -4.39 -17.03 1.65
C ASP A 5 -3.43 -15.97 2.19
N THR A 6 -2.12 -16.25 2.16
CA THR A 6 -1.09 -15.30 2.61
C THR A 6 -1.05 -14.06 1.72
N VAL A 7 -1.09 -14.24 0.40
CA VAL A 7 -1.10 -13.12 -0.57
C VAL A 7 -2.33 -12.23 -0.37
N ASP A 8 -3.51 -12.82 -0.19
CA ASP A 8 -4.75 -12.07 0.01
C ASP A 8 -4.75 -11.31 1.35
N CYS A 9 -4.18 -11.90 2.41
CA CYS A 9 -3.97 -11.19 3.68
C CYS A 9 -3.04 -9.98 3.52
N LEU A 10 -1.91 -10.14 2.84
CA LEU A 10 -0.95 -9.06 2.62
C LEU A 10 -1.55 -7.91 1.80
N PHE A 11 -2.30 -8.22 0.74
CA PHE A 11 -2.98 -7.16 -0.03
C PHE A 11 -4.09 -6.47 0.76
N SER A 12 -4.83 -7.21 1.59
CA SER A 12 -5.87 -6.62 2.44
C SER A 12 -5.26 -5.67 3.48
N GLU A 13 -4.15 -6.04 4.11
CA GLU A 13 -3.45 -5.19 5.06
C GLU A 13 -2.80 -3.97 4.37
N ALA A 14 -2.19 -4.17 3.20
CA ALA A 14 -1.68 -3.08 2.39
C ALA A 14 -2.77 -2.05 2.05
N TYR A 15 -3.96 -2.52 1.63
CA TYR A 15 -5.10 -1.66 1.34
C TYR A 15 -5.52 -0.83 2.55
N ALA A 16 -5.66 -1.46 3.71
CA ALA A 16 -6.02 -0.78 4.95
C ALA A 16 -4.98 0.31 5.34
N LEU A 17 -3.69 0.05 5.13
CA LEU A 17 -2.64 1.02 5.37
C LEU A 17 -2.70 2.20 4.39
N ILE A 18 -3.00 1.95 3.12
CA ILE A 18 -3.17 3.02 2.12
C ILE A 18 -4.33 3.94 2.51
N GLU A 19 -5.48 3.37 2.91
CA GLU A 19 -6.63 4.15 3.38
C GLU A 19 -6.30 4.97 4.62
N GLN A 20 -5.58 4.41 5.59
CA GLN A 20 -5.09 5.19 6.74
C GLN A 20 -4.15 6.32 6.31
N GLY A 21 -3.25 6.06 5.36
CA GLY A 21 -2.37 7.08 4.79
C GLY A 21 -3.16 8.23 4.16
N LEU A 22 -4.24 7.93 3.43
CA LEU A 22 -5.16 8.92 2.87
C LEU A 22 -5.82 9.76 3.97
N CYS A 23 -6.34 9.12 5.02
CA CYS A 23 -6.95 9.85 6.15
C CYS A 23 -5.96 10.81 6.82
N TYR A 24 -4.71 10.39 7.05
CA TYR A 24 -3.68 11.27 7.61
C TYR A 24 -3.31 12.42 6.66
N ASP A 25 -3.23 12.14 5.36
CA ASP A 25 -2.91 13.14 4.35
C ASP A 25 -3.99 14.24 4.28
N GLU A 26 -5.28 13.85 4.37
CA GLU A 26 -6.43 14.76 4.41
C GLU A 26 -6.40 15.74 5.59
N VAL A 27 -5.85 15.33 6.73
CA VAL A 27 -5.67 16.21 7.91
C VAL A 27 -4.29 16.87 7.97
N ASN A 28 -3.53 16.83 6.88
CA ASN A 28 -2.16 17.35 6.75
C ASN A 28 -1.13 16.74 7.71
N ASP A 29 -1.41 15.56 8.26
CA ASP A 29 -0.43 14.79 9.03
C ASP A 29 0.47 13.99 8.08
N LYS A 30 1.36 14.72 7.40
CA LYS A 30 2.22 14.18 6.34
C LYS A 30 3.18 13.10 6.85
N GLN A 31 3.63 13.19 8.10
CA GLN A 31 4.55 12.20 8.67
C GLN A 31 3.86 10.85 8.86
N ASN A 32 2.66 10.83 9.43
CA ASN A 32 1.90 9.59 9.58
C ASN A 32 1.37 9.08 8.23
N ALA A 33 0.98 9.97 7.31
CA ALA A 33 0.61 9.58 5.95
C ALA A 33 1.75 8.84 5.24
N LEU A 34 2.96 9.42 5.27
CA LEU A 34 4.15 8.80 4.69
C LEU A 34 4.44 7.43 5.30
N LEU A 35 4.35 7.31 6.62
CA LEU A 35 4.59 6.05 7.32
C LEU A 35 3.59 4.96 6.88
N MET A 36 2.30 5.30 6.78
CA MET A 36 1.27 4.35 6.37
C MET A 36 1.44 3.93 4.92
N TYR A 37 1.67 4.88 4.00
CA TYR A 37 1.92 4.56 2.60
C TYR A 37 3.18 3.70 2.41
N GLN A 38 4.25 3.95 3.16
CA GLN A 38 5.46 3.14 3.07
C GLN A 38 5.19 1.68 3.51
N LYS A 39 4.48 1.49 4.63
CA LYS A 39 4.10 0.15 5.07
C LYS A 39 3.20 -0.55 4.05
N GLY A 40 2.23 0.16 3.48
CA GLY A 40 1.35 -0.38 2.44
C GLY A 40 2.13 -0.81 1.19
N LEU A 41 3.20 -0.08 0.83
CA LEU A 41 4.05 -0.39 -0.31
C LEU A 41 4.84 -1.66 -0.06
N ASP A 42 5.46 -1.76 1.12
CA ASP A 42 6.28 -2.90 1.51
C ASP A 42 5.46 -4.19 1.53
N LEU A 43 4.21 -4.14 2.01
CA LEU A 43 3.32 -5.31 2.00
C LEU A 43 2.81 -5.65 0.60
N SER A 44 2.45 -4.65 -0.21
CA SER A 44 2.04 -4.87 -1.60
C SER A 44 3.14 -5.53 -2.43
N GLN A 45 4.40 -5.11 -2.21
CA GLN A 45 5.56 -5.68 -2.89
C GLN A 45 5.81 -7.13 -2.46
N GLN A 46 5.73 -7.43 -1.15
CA GLN A 46 5.82 -8.79 -0.64
C GLN A 46 4.73 -9.70 -1.22
N ALA A 47 3.49 -9.22 -1.29
CA ALA A 47 2.39 -9.97 -1.86
C ALA A 47 2.60 -10.26 -3.35
N PHE A 48 3.11 -9.27 -4.10
CA PHE A 48 3.42 -9.40 -5.52
C PHE A 48 4.55 -10.41 -5.79
N GLU A 49 5.58 -10.45 -4.94
CA GLU A 49 6.69 -11.41 -5.05
C GLU A 49 6.27 -12.85 -4.76
N LEU A 50 5.28 -13.03 -3.87
CA LEU A 50 4.73 -14.34 -3.53
C LEU A 50 3.72 -14.85 -4.56
N GLU A 51 3.16 -13.96 -5.38
CA GLU A 51 2.15 -14.30 -6.37
C GLU A 51 2.76 -14.59 -7.74
N LYS A 52 2.47 -15.77 -8.29
CA LYS A 52 2.95 -16.15 -9.63
C LYS A 52 2.31 -15.35 -10.77
N GLU A 53 1.06 -14.92 -10.61
CA GLU A 53 0.30 -14.18 -11.62
C GLU A 53 -0.53 -13.06 -10.98
N PRO A 54 0.08 -11.89 -10.73
CA PRO A 54 -0.62 -10.78 -10.10
C PRO A 54 -1.68 -10.19 -11.05
N ASN A 55 -2.91 -10.11 -10.54
CA ASN A 55 -4.06 -9.58 -11.26
C ASN A 55 -4.04 -8.04 -11.38
N SER A 56 -5.02 -7.46 -12.08
CA SER A 56 -5.08 -6.02 -12.36
C SER A 56 -5.30 -5.16 -11.11
N GLU A 57 -6.11 -5.62 -10.16
CA GLU A 57 -6.44 -4.90 -8.93
C GLU A 57 -5.21 -4.73 -8.03
N LYS A 58 -4.40 -5.78 -7.92
CA LYS A 58 -3.18 -5.78 -7.12
C LYS A 58 -2.11 -4.84 -7.67
N LYS A 59 -2.02 -4.73 -9.00
CA LYS A 59 -1.14 -3.74 -9.67
C LYS A 59 -1.63 -2.31 -9.47
N GLU A 60 -2.94 -2.09 -9.48
CA GLU A 60 -3.54 -0.79 -9.18
C GLU A 60 -3.22 -0.34 -7.76
N ASN A 61 -3.30 -1.24 -6.77
CA ASN A 61 -2.95 -0.93 -5.38
C ASN A 61 -1.48 -0.51 -5.21
N LEU A 62 -0.56 -1.20 -5.88
CA LEU A 62 0.86 -0.81 -5.89
C LEU A 62 1.04 0.61 -6.48
N SER A 63 0.31 0.92 -7.56
CA SER A 63 0.34 2.25 -8.20
C SER A 63 -0.20 3.34 -7.28
N LYS A 64 -1.38 3.14 -6.64
CA LYS A 64 -1.96 4.08 -5.68
C LYS A 64 -1.02 4.38 -4.52
N THR A 65 -0.37 3.35 -3.99
CA THR A 65 0.58 3.50 -2.89
C THR A 65 1.79 4.34 -3.29
N SER A 66 2.34 4.05 -4.48
CA SER A 66 3.48 4.78 -5.03
C SER A 66 3.14 6.24 -5.28
N GLN A 67 1.93 6.52 -5.79
CA GLN A 67 1.41 7.88 -5.98
C GLN A 67 1.24 8.63 -4.66
N GLY A 68 0.68 7.98 -3.63
CA GLY A 68 0.53 8.56 -2.29
C GLY A 68 1.87 8.97 -1.68
N LEU A 69 2.89 8.12 -1.81
CA LEU A 69 4.26 8.44 -1.36
C LEU A 69 4.86 9.64 -2.11
N SER A 70 4.71 9.69 -3.43
CA SER A 70 5.20 10.83 -4.23
C SER A 70 4.51 12.13 -3.82
N ARG A 71 3.17 12.10 -3.68
CA ARG A 71 2.38 13.26 -3.24
C ARG A 71 2.85 13.81 -1.90
N VAL A 72 3.05 12.93 -0.91
CA VAL A 72 3.48 13.37 0.41
C VAL A 72 4.90 13.93 0.35
N LYS A 73 5.83 13.29 -0.35
CA LYS A 73 7.23 13.73 -0.48
C LYS A 73 7.40 15.09 -1.15
N GLU A 74 6.49 15.49 -2.03
CA GLU A 74 6.52 16.83 -2.67
C GLU A 74 6.11 17.96 -1.71
N LEU A 75 5.52 17.63 -0.56
CA LEU A 75 4.92 18.58 0.38
C LEU A 75 5.70 18.73 1.71
N VAL A 76 6.78 17.95 1.92
CA VAL A 76 7.66 18.00 3.12
C VAL A 76 9.04 18.50 2.73
#